data_AF-A0A0X8FNM0-F1
#
_entry.id   AF-A0A0X8FNM0-F1
#
_cell.length_a   1.000
_cell.length_b   1.000
_cell.length_c   1.000
_cell.angle_alpha   90.00
_cell.angle_beta   90.00
_cell.angle_gamma   90.00
#
_symmetry.space_group_name_H-M   'P 1'
#
loop_
_entity.id
_entity.type
_entity.pdbx_description
1 polymer ?
#
loop_
_entity_poly.entity_id
_entity_poly.type
_entity_poly.pdbx_seq_one_letter_code
_entity_poly.pdbx_strand_id
1 'polypeptide(L)'
;MSKDIEDLLSEANAFFEVPSLLERALNEENTENQRELLQEVAKLDPDNLDIQTLLILMGEDYHQNYRKLAELEAKYFQSHRKQLKDGGYADIDNRPYFRLKAELIDYYFNQLMYAKAEAHAKAFLNLVPHDNLGVRYQLMALYAKTGNIKQSRTLFKKYDGFDDDRLLLPMIMAYVLNQDFDQANRLIKHLWEINPAITKFFQSTEEFNQYSVLYYANDLDTYAVNSAESLAVTFLDVMSLFTESDYLYQYIRAYLYKLDPKQITATERLFVNHAKARELENQGIFANIGARFVHPLLQNNLEALDDFAKITEKELLQIDGIGPATLKRLKENGVKFRSE
;
A
#
# COMPACT_ATOMS: atom_id res chain seq x y z
N MET A 1 18.80 -48.47 22.54
CA MET A 1 18.46 -47.16 23.13
C MET A 1 17.00 -47.24 23.56
N SER A 2 16.59 -46.68 24.70
CA SER A 2 15.15 -46.67 25.06
C SER A 2 14.41 -45.80 24.04
N LYS A 3 13.18 -46.19 23.66
CA LYS A 3 12.29 -45.42 22.78
C LYS A 3 12.15 -43.97 23.24
N ASP A 4 12.12 -43.75 24.55
CA ASP A 4 12.01 -42.41 25.15
C ASP A 4 13.25 -41.53 24.85
N ILE A 5 14.44 -42.13 24.68
CA ILE A 5 15.67 -41.39 24.36
C ILE A 5 15.70 -41.05 22.86
N GLU A 6 15.19 -41.93 22.01
CA GLU A 6 15.06 -41.66 20.57
C GLU A 6 14.01 -40.58 20.29
N ASP A 7 12.88 -40.61 20.98
CA ASP A 7 11.83 -39.59 20.87
C ASP A 7 12.36 -38.22 21.35
N LEU A 8 13.07 -38.15 22.48
CA LEU A 8 13.69 -36.91 22.98
C LEU A 8 14.79 -36.36 22.06
N LEU A 9 15.59 -37.23 21.43
CA LEU A 9 16.61 -36.81 20.46
C LEU A 9 15.99 -36.33 19.15
N SER A 10 14.88 -36.94 18.71
CA SER A 10 14.11 -36.51 17.55
C SER A 10 13.47 -35.14 17.78
N GLU A 11 12.85 -34.93 18.95
CA GLU A 11 12.27 -33.64 19.34
C GLU A 11 13.35 -32.55 19.44
N ALA A 12 14.51 -32.85 20.03
CA ALA A 12 15.62 -31.92 20.12
C ALA A 12 16.18 -31.55 18.73
N ASN A 13 16.33 -32.52 17.82
CA ASN A 13 16.79 -32.25 16.46
C ASN A 13 15.78 -31.39 15.69
N ALA A 14 14.48 -31.69 15.77
CA ALA A 14 13.45 -30.88 15.14
C ALA A 14 13.46 -29.44 15.66
N PHE A 15 13.64 -29.24 16.97
CA PHE A 15 13.71 -27.92 17.59
C PHE A 15 14.82 -27.01 17.02
N PHE A 16 15.98 -27.58 16.66
CA PHE A 16 17.09 -26.79 16.10
C PHE A 16 17.08 -26.72 14.57
N GLU A 17 16.64 -27.77 13.88
CA GLU A 17 16.70 -27.85 12.42
C GLU A 17 15.54 -27.13 11.74
N VAL A 18 14.32 -27.18 12.32
CA VAL A 18 13.11 -26.60 11.71
C VAL A 18 13.25 -25.09 11.46
N PRO A 19 13.69 -24.24 12.41
CA PRO A 19 13.83 -22.82 12.16
C PRO A 19 14.82 -22.48 11.03
N SER A 20 15.97 -23.17 10.99
CA SER A 20 17.01 -22.96 9.98
C SER A 20 16.56 -23.38 8.58
N LEU A 21 15.90 -24.54 8.47
CA LEU A 21 15.35 -25.00 7.19
C LEU A 21 14.18 -24.13 6.72
N LEU A 22 13.33 -23.66 7.63
CA LEU A 22 12.23 -22.76 7.30
C LEU A 22 12.76 -21.41 6.81
N GLU A 23 13.77 -20.83 7.47
CA GLU A 23 14.42 -19.61 7.01
C GLU A 23 15.03 -19.78 5.61
N ARG A 24 15.71 -20.91 5.36
CA ARG A 24 16.23 -21.22 4.02
C ARG A 24 15.11 -21.33 2.99
N ALA A 25 14.01 -22.00 3.33
CA ALA A 25 12.86 -22.12 2.43
C ALA A 25 12.22 -20.76 2.12
N LEU A 26 12.07 -19.88 3.12
CA LEU A 26 11.48 -18.56 2.95
C LEU A 26 12.34 -17.62 2.08
N ASN A 27 13.66 -17.84 2.05
CA ASN A 27 14.60 -17.07 1.22
C ASN A 27 14.92 -17.73 -0.14
N GLU A 28 14.35 -18.90 -0.44
CA GLU A 28 14.60 -19.60 -1.70
C GLU A 28 13.70 -19.03 -2.82
N GLU A 29 14.33 -18.48 -3.87
CA GLU A 29 13.64 -17.87 -5.00
C GLU A 29 13.04 -18.91 -5.96
N ASN A 30 13.65 -20.10 -6.04
CA ASN A 30 13.14 -21.17 -6.89
C ASN A 30 11.97 -21.89 -6.20
N THR A 31 10.76 -21.74 -6.75
CA THR A 31 9.54 -22.32 -6.19
C THR A 31 9.60 -23.84 -5.98
N GLU A 32 10.29 -24.59 -6.83
CA GLU A 32 10.39 -26.04 -6.67
C GLU A 32 11.35 -26.41 -5.53
N ASN A 33 12.52 -25.77 -5.47
CA ASN A 33 13.45 -25.94 -4.35
C ASN A 33 12.82 -25.52 -3.02
N GLN A 34 12.09 -24.39 -3.02
CA GLN A 34 11.36 -23.92 -1.85
C GLN A 34 10.33 -24.95 -1.39
N ARG A 35 9.60 -25.56 -2.33
CA ARG A 35 8.60 -26.60 -2.04
C ARG A 35 9.27 -27.85 -1.46
N GLU A 36 10.39 -28.29 -2.03
CA GLU A 36 11.15 -29.43 -1.52
C GLU A 36 11.63 -29.17 -0.09
N LEU A 37 12.21 -27.99 0.18
CA LEU A 37 12.63 -27.60 1.52
C LEU A 37 11.46 -27.60 2.51
N LEU A 38 10.31 -27.01 2.15
CA LEU A 38 9.12 -27.02 3.01
C LEU A 38 8.59 -28.43 3.26
N GLN A 39 8.67 -29.33 2.27
CA GLN A 39 8.32 -30.74 2.45
C GLN A 39 9.29 -31.48 3.38
N GLU A 40 10.57 -31.12 3.38
CA GLU A 40 11.54 -31.64 4.35
C GLU A 40 11.20 -31.13 5.76
N VAL A 41 10.92 -29.84 5.92
CA VAL A 41 10.54 -29.27 7.22
C VAL A 41 9.23 -29.89 7.73
N ALA A 42 8.25 -30.12 6.84
CA ALA A 42 6.98 -30.78 7.19
C ALA A 42 7.15 -32.23 7.65
N LYS A 43 8.25 -32.93 7.31
CA LYS A 43 8.53 -34.27 7.85
C LYS A 43 9.03 -34.21 9.29
N LEU A 44 9.73 -33.13 9.65
CA LEU A 44 10.28 -32.91 10.99
C LEU A 44 9.21 -32.34 11.96
N ASP A 45 8.35 -31.46 11.46
CA ASP A 45 7.25 -30.87 12.23
C ASP A 45 5.95 -30.83 11.38
N PRO A 46 5.24 -31.96 11.29
CA PRO A 46 4.05 -32.09 10.44
C PRO A 46 2.87 -31.24 10.90
N ASP A 47 2.82 -30.85 12.18
CA ASP A 47 1.72 -30.07 12.76
C ASP A 47 1.96 -28.55 12.69
N ASN A 48 3.09 -28.12 12.13
CA ASN A 48 3.41 -26.72 11.94
C ASN A 48 2.45 -26.04 10.96
N LEU A 49 1.59 -25.16 11.48
CA LEU A 49 0.61 -24.47 10.64
C LEU A 49 1.23 -23.52 9.62
N ASP A 50 2.39 -22.90 9.91
CA ASP A 50 3.02 -22.00 8.94
C ASP A 50 3.49 -22.81 7.72
N ILE A 51 4.12 -23.97 7.94
CA ILE A 51 4.57 -24.86 6.86
C ILE A 51 3.38 -25.39 6.06
N GLN A 52 2.33 -25.88 6.74
CA GLN A 52 1.13 -26.37 6.07
C GLN A 52 0.45 -25.28 5.24
N THR A 53 0.39 -24.04 5.77
CA THR A 53 -0.16 -22.89 5.07
C THR A 53 0.64 -22.57 3.80
N LEU A 54 1.96 -22.49 3.91
CA LEU A 54 2.84 -22.23 2.77
C LEU A 54 2.74 -23.32 1.69
N LEU A 55 2.78 -24.60 2.08
CA LEU A 55 2.62 -25.71 1.15
C LEU A 55 1.27 -25.68 0.42
N ILE A 56 0.19 -25.29 1.10
CA ILE A 56 -1.11 -25.11 0.46
C ILE A 56 -1.06 -23.95 -0.52
N LEU A 57 -0.51 -22.79 -0.13
CA LEU A 57 -0.42 -21.60 -0.99
C LEU A 57 0.42 -21.84 -2.26
N MET A 58 1.47 -22.66 -2.15
CA MET A 58 2.32 -23.08 -3.28
C MET A 58 1.69 -24.14 -4.19
N GLY A 59 0.51 -24.65 -3.86
CA GLY A 59 -0.19 -25.64 -4.69
C GLY A 59 -0.65 -25.03 -6.02
N GLU A 60 -0.57 -25.83 -7.09
CA GLU A 60 -0.97 -25.40 -8.45
C GLU A 60 -2.47 -25.13 -8.58
N ASP A 61 -3.27 -25.64 -7.64
CA ASP A 61 -4.71 -25.51 -7.63
C ASP A 61 -5.18 -24.29 -6.83
N TYR A 62 -4.78 -23.09 -7.30
CA TYR A 62 -4.99 -21.81 -6.61
C TYR A 62 -6.44 -21.57 -6.18
N HIS A 63 -7.41 -22.01 -6.97
CA HIS A 63 -8.84 -21.84 -6.66
C HIS A 63 -9.32 -22.75 -5.52
N GLN A 64 -8.62 -23.85 -5.23
CA GLN A 64 -8.91 -24.75 -4.10
C GLN A 64 -8.06 -24.47 -2.86
N ASN A 65 -6.91 -23.79 -2.99
CA ASN A 65 -5.99 -23.55 -1.88
C ASN A 65 -6.71 -22.94 -0.67
N TYR A 66 -7.58 -21.96 -0.88
CA TYR A 66 -8.31 -21.32 0.21
C TYR A 66 -9.40 -22.18 0.86
N ARG A 67 -9.94 -23.16 0.12
CA ARG A 67 -10.79 -24.18 0.73
C ARG A 67 -9.97 -25.06 1.67
N LYS A 68 -8.79 -25.49 1.25
CA LYS A 68 -7.86 -26.28 2.09
C LYS A 68 -7.42 -25.50 3.33
N LEU A 69 -7.08 -24.21 3.18
CA LEU A 69 -6.75 -23.32 4.31
C LEU A 69 -7.93 -23.18 5.29
N ALA A 70 -9.15 -22.99 4.79
CA ALA A 70 -10.33 -22.90 5.63
C ALA A 70 -10.64 -24.22 6.37
N GLU A 71 -10.46 -25.36 5.71
CA GLU A 71 -10.58 -26.68 6.33
C GLU A 71 -9.51 -26.91 7.41
N LEU A 72 -8.27 -26.50 7.14
CA LEU A 72 -7.15 -26.53 8.10
C LEU A 72 -7.44 -25.66 9.33
N GLU A 73 -7.84 -24.40 9.11
CA GLU A 73 -8.18 -23.45 10.18
C GLU A 73 -9.32 -23.97 11.06
N ALA A 74 -10.38 -24.49 10.44
CA ALA A 74 -11.54 -25.01 11.16
C ALA A 74 -11.17 -26.24 12.00
N LYS A 75 -10.42 -27.19 11.43
CA LYS A 75 -9.94 -28.39 12.13
C LYS A 75 -9.04 -28.02 13.31
N TYR A 76 -8.09 -27.11 13.09
CA TYR A 76 -7.18 -26.68 14.15
C TYR A 76 -7.93 -25.95 15.27
N PHE A 77 -8.83 -25.02 14.92
CA PHE A 77 -9.64 -24.30 15.89
C PHE A 77 -10.51 -25.23 16.74
N GLN A 78 -11.10 -26.27 16.13
CA GLN A 78 -11.94 -27.23 16.86
C GLN A 78 -11.16 -27.95 17.98
N SER A 79 -9.92 -28.33 17.71
CA SER A 79 -9.07 -29.04 18.67
C SER A 79 -8.40 -28.12 19.70
N HIS A 80 -8.09 -26.87 19.34
CA HIS A 80 -7.26 -25.97 20.15
C HIS A 80 -8.02 -24.75 20.70
N ARG A 81 -9.36 -24.71 20.55
CA ARG A 81 -10.20 -23.55 20.91
C ARG A 81 -9.91 -22.95 22.30
N LYS A 82 -9.69 -23.81 23.30
CA LYS A 82 -9.46 -23.36 24.68
C LYS A 82 -8.09 -22.67 24.79
N GLN A 83 -7.03 -23.30 24.31
CA GLN A 83 -5.67 -22.73 24.28
C GLN A 83 -5.65 -21.39 23.54
N LEU A 84 -6.27 -21.33 22.37
CA LEU A 84 -6.35 -20.11 21.56
C LEU A 84 -7.06 -18.95 22.27
N LYS A 85 -8.07 -19.26 23.11
CA LYS A 85 -8.80 -18.25 23.90
C LYS A 85 -8.02 -17.81 25.13
N ASP A 86 -7.37 -18.75 25.82
CA ASP A 86 -6.69 -18.50 27.08
C ASP A 86 -5.35 -17.78 26.84
N GLY A 87 -4.60 -18.17 25.81
CA GLY A 87 -3.29 -17.60 25.47
C GLY A 87 -3.33 -16.44 24.47
N GLY A 88 -4.34 -16.39 23.59
CA GLY A 88 -4.42 -15.39 22.53
C GLY A 88 -3.15 -15.34 21.67
N TYR A 89 -2.85 -14.18 21.07
CA TYR A 89 -1.65 -13.98 20.25
C TYR A 89 -0.34 -13.85 21.06
N ALA A 90 -0.45 -13.58 22.36
CA ALA A 90 0.72 -13.43 23.23
C ALA A 90 1.47 -14.77 23.41
N ASP A 91 0.71 -15.87 23.41
CA ASP A 91 1.24 -17.22 23.36
C ASP A 91 1.86 -17.51 21.99
N ILE A 92 3.17 -17.80 21.98
CA ILE A 92 3.96 -18.01 20.77
C ILE A 92 3.43 -19.20 19.96
N ASP A 93 2.97 -20.23 20.64
CA ASP A 93 2.48 -21.47 20.02
C ASP A 93 1.16 -21.24 19.26
N ASN A 94 0.42 -20.20 19.63
CA ASN A 94 -0.82 -19.83 18.94
C ASN A 94 -0.59 -18.93 17.72
N ARG A 95 0.59 -18.30 17.57
CA ARG A 95 0.85 -17.33 16.49
C ARG A 95 0.68 -17.93 15.08
N PRO A 96 1.12 -19.17 14.80
CA PRO A 96 0.88 -19.80 13.49
C PRO A 96 -0.61 -19.85 13.13
N TYR A 97 -1.50 -20.16 14.09
CA TYR A 97 -2.94 -20.16 13.86
C TYR A 97 -3.47 -18.76 13.52
N PHE A 98 -3.02 -17.73 14.23
CA PHE A 98 -3.46 -16.36 13.96
C PHE A 98 -2.94 -15.84 12.62
N ARG A 99 -1.72 -16.22 12.20
CA ARG A 99 -1.22 -15.94 10.84
C ARG A 99 -2.09 -16.61 9.77
N LEU A 100 -2.37 -17.92 9.90
CA LEU A 100 -3.32 -18.62 9.02
C LEU A 100 -4.68 -17.93 8.95
N LYS A 101 -5.21 -17.49 10.11
CA LYS A 101 -6.49 -16.79 10.16
C LYS A 101 -6.44 -15.42 9.48
N ALA A 102 -5.33 -14.69 9.59
CA ALA A 102 -5.10 -13.42 8.90
C ALA A 102 -5.02 -13.63 7.37
N GLU A 103 -4.30 -14.66 6.90
CA GLU A 103 -4.25 -15.04 5.48
C GLU A 103 -5.65 -15.32 4.89
N LEU A 104 -6.50 -16.03 5.63
CA LEU A 104 -7.88 -16.26 5.21
C LEU A 104 -8.71 -14.97 5.15
N ILE A 105 -8.52 -14.04 6.09
CA ILE A 105 -9.19 -12.74 6.09
C ILE A 105 -8.77 -11.94 4.86
N ASP A 106 -7.46 -11.85 4.62
CA ASP A 106 -6.89 -11.14 3.49
C ASP A 106 -7.43 -11.67 2.17
N TYR A 107 -7.43 -13.00 1.99
CA TYR A 107 -8.00 -13.61 0.79
C TYR A 107 -9.47 -13.27 0.60
N TYR A 108 -10.30 -13.47 1.62
CA TYR A 108 -11.72 -13.18 1.49
C TYR A 108 -11.98 -11.71 1.21
N PHE A 109 -11.16 -10.81 1.76
CA PHE A 109 -11.24 -9.39 1.47
C PHE A 109 -10.88 -9.10 0.01
N ASN A 110 -9.73 -9.59 -0.46
CA ASN A 110 -9.21 -9.35 -1.81
C ASN A 110 -10.06 -10.03 -2.90
N GLN A 111 -10.74 -11.13 -2.59
CA GLN A 111 -11.70 -11.78 -3.49
C GLN A 111 -13.15 -11.28 -3.33
N LEU A 112 -13.35 -10.14 -2.67
CA LEU A 112 -14.65 -9.49 -2.51
C LEU A 112 -15.70 -10.32 -1.75
N MET A 113 -15.28 -11.37 -1.04
CA MET A 113 -16.14 -12.22 -0.21
C MET A 113 -16.37 -11.56 1.16
N TYR A 114 -16.85 -10.32 1.16
CA TYR A 114 -16.86 -9.44 2.34
C TYR A 114 -17.60 -10.00 3.55
N ALA A 115 -18.70 -10.75 3.35
CA ALA A 115 -19.41 -11.38 4.47
C ALA A 115 -18.52 -12.39 5.23
N LYS A 116 -17.68 -13.15 4.52
CA LYS A 116 -16.72 -14.08 5.13
C LYS A 116 -15.57 -13.32 5.78
N ALA A 117 -14.99 -12.35 5.07
CA ALA A 117 -13.92 -11.52 5.61
C ALA A 117 -14.33 -10.84 6.92
N GLU A 118 -15.53 -10.23 6.96
CA GLU A 118 -16.08 -9.59 8.16
C GLU A 118 -16.25 -10.60 9.31
N ALA A 119 -16.84 -11.76 9.04
CA ALA A 119 -17.06 -12.79 10.07
C ALA A 119 -15.74 -13.28 10.68
N HIS A 120 -14.75 -13.56 9.82
CA HIS A 120 -13.43 -14.00 10.26
C HIS A 120 -12.67 -12.89 11.00
N ALA A 121 -12.70 -11.65 10.51
CA ALA A 121 -12.06 -10.51 11.16
C ALA A 121 -12.66 -10.22 12.55
N LYS A 122 -13.99 -10.26 12.70
CA LYS A 122 -14.63 -10.13 14.02
C LYS A 122 -14.24 -11.26 14.97
N ALA A 123 -14.23 -12.50 14.48
CA ALA A 123 -13.82 -13.65 15.28
C ALA A 123 -12.34 -13.53 15.70
N PHE A 124 -11.48 -13.05 14.81
CA PHE A 124 -10.07 -12.77 15.09
C PHE A 124 -9.94 -11.70 16.19
N LEU A 125 -10.57 -10.54 16.03
CA LEU A 125 -10.48 -9.42 16.97
C LEU A 125 -11.12 -9.71 18.34
N ASN A 126 -11.98 -10.72 18.44
CA ASN A 126 -12.49 -11.22 19.72
C ASN A 126 -11.46 -12.08 20.47
N LEU A 127 -10.57 -12.78 19.75
CA LEU A 127 -9.48 -13.56 20.32
C LEU A 127 -8.22 -12.71 20.54
N VAL A 128 -8.02 -11.69 19.70
CA VAL A 128 -6.84 -10.81 19.70
C VAL A 128 -7.31 -9.34 19.77
N PRO A 129 -7.80 -8.87 20.94
CA PRO A 129 -8.41 -7.54 21.05
C PRO A 129 -7.44 -6.38 20.79
N HIS A 130 -6.14 -6.57 21.09
CA HIS A 130 -5.07 -5.62 20.80
C HIS A 130 -4.65 -5.60 19.32
N ASP A 131 -5.19 -6.53 18.53
CA ASP A 131 -5.01 -6.60 17.09
C ASP A 131 -3.54 -6.52 16.64
N ASN A 132 -2.76 -7.48 17.11
CA ASN A 132 -1.32 -7.58 16.85
C ASN A 132 -0.95 -7.73 15.37
N LEU A 133 -1.91 -8.11 14.51
CA LEU A 133 -1.71 -8.28 13.06
C LEU A 133 -2.38 -7.18 12.22
N GLY A 134 -3.00 -6.17 12.83
CA GLY A 134 -3.59 -5.05 12.10
C GLY A 134 -4.88 -5.36 11.33
N VAL A 135 -5.60 -6.42 11.69
CA VAL A 135 -6.88 -6.85 11.08
C VAL A 135 -7.96 -5.77 11.17
N ARG A 136 -7.89 -4.86 12.15
CA ARG A 136 -8.80 -3.72 12.27
C ARG A 136 -8.77 -2.81 11.04
N TYR A 137 -7.63 -2.66 10.37
CA TYR A 137 -7.48 -1.80 9.22
C TYR A 137 -8.25 -2.36 8.02
N GLN A 138 -8.07 -3.65 7.72
CA GLN A 138 -8.83 -4.34 6.67
C GLN A 138 -10.33 -4.36 6.98
N LEU A 139 -10.72 -4.56 8.25
CA LEU A 139 -12.12 -4.50 8.65
C LEU A 139 -12.72 -3.10 8.47
N MET A 140 -11.94 -2.04 8.73
CA MET A 140 -12.35 -0.66 8.52
C MET A 140 -12.51 -0.35 7.01
N ALA A 141 -11.54 -0.77 6.19
CA ALA A 141 -11.60 -0.70 4.74
C ALA A 141 -12.84 -1.42 4.18
N LEU A 142 -13.14 -2.62 4.70
CA LEU A 142 -14.33 -3.40 4.33
C LEU A 142 -15.60 -2.62 4.62
N TYR A 143 -15.70 -1.97 5.78
CA TYR A 143 -16.87 -1.16 6.12
C TYR A 143 -17.04 0.05 5.21
N ALA A 144 -15.94 0.69 4.80
CA ALA A 144 -15.99 1.75 3.80
C ALA A 144 -16.50 1.22 2.44
N LYS A 145 -15.95 0.11 1.94
CA LYS A 145 -16.34 -0.53 0.67
C LYS A 145 -17.79 -0.99 0.64
N THR A 146 -18.30 -1.48 1.77
CA THR A 146 -19.68 -1.95 1.88
C THR A 146 -20.67 -0.85 2.25
N GLY A 147 -20.22 0.40 2.40
CA GLY A 147 -21.06 1.53 2.80
C GLY A 147 -21.63 1.43 4.21
N ASN A 148 -21.08 0.54 5.07
CA ASN A 148 -21.63 0.25 6.38
C ASN A 148 -21.19 1.28 7.44
N ILE A 149 -21.68 2.51 7.30
CA ILE A 149 -21.26 3.65 8.12
C ILE A 149 -21.44 3.43 9.63
N LYS A 150 -22.46 2.68 10.03
CA LYS A 150 -22.70 2.36 11.45
C LYS A 150 -21.55 1.53 12.02
N GLN A 151 -21.09 0.52 11.28
CA GLN A 151 -19.98 -0.32 11.69
C GLN A 151 -18.65 0.44 11.59
N SER A 152 -18.44 1.24 10.54
CA SER A 152 -17.26 2.15 10.44
C SER A 152 -17.13 3.02 11.69
N ARG A 153 -18.19 3.72 12.10
CA ARG A 153 -18.18 4.57 13.31
C ARG A 153 -17.91 3.79 14.59
N THR A 154 -18.49 2.60 14.70
CA THR A 154 -18.30 1.73 15.88
C THR A 154 -16.85 1.28 16.00
N LEU A 155 -16.26 0.82 14.90
CA LEU A 155 -14.88 0.37 14.86
C LEU A 155 -13.90 1.52 15.07
N PHE A 156 -14.11 2.64 14.38
CA PHE A 156 -13.32 3.86 14.51
C PHE A 156 -13.23 4.34 15.96
N LYS A 157 -14.36 4.33 16.68
CA LYS A 157 -14.38 4.66 18.11
C LYS A 157 -13.70 3.60 18.97
N LYS A 158 -13.87 2.30 18.67
CA LYS A 158 -13.30 1.20 19.45
C LYS A 158 -11.77 1.26 19.52
N TYR A 159 -11.13 1.71 18.44
CA TYR A 159 -9.68 1.73 18.29
C TYR A 159 -9.09 3.15 18.33
N ASP A 160 -9.81 4.13 18.87
CA ASP A 160 -9.36 5.52 19.00
C ASP A 160 -8.78 6.10 17.69
N GLY A 161 -9.44 5.82 16.56
CA GLY A 161 -8.88 6.07 15.22
C GLY A 161 -8.73 7.53 14.81
N PHE A 162 -8.90 8.49 15.73
CA PHE A 162 -8.82 9.91 15.42
C PHE A 162 -7.41 10.34 15.00
N ASP A 163 -6.35 9.73 15.53
CA ASP A 163 -4.96 10.06 15.21
C ASP A 163 -4.23 8.95 14.42
N ASP A 164 -5.01 8.09 13.75
CA ASP A 164 -4.55 6.95 12.97
C ASP A 164 -4.99 7.11 11.50
N ASP A 165 -4.06 7.46 10.62
CA ASP A 165 -4.34 7.71 9.21
C ASP A 165 -4.98 6.53 8.48
N ARG A 166 -4.63 5.29 8.89
CA ARG A 166 -5.16 4.05 8.32
C ARG A 166 -6.61 3.79 8.70
N LEU A 167 -7.10 4.37 9.80
CA LEU A 167 -8.53 4.36 10.16
C LEU A 167 -9.27 5.61 9.66
N LEU A 168 -8.60 6.77 9.65
CA LEU A 168 -9.17 8.03 9.18
C LEU A 168 -9.56 7.98 7.71
N LEU A 169 -8.67 7.51 6.84
CA LEU A 169 -8.92 7.53 5.40
C LEU A 169 -10.18 6.72 5.02
N PRO A 170 -10.35 5.45 5.43
CA PRO A 170 -11.59 4.72 5.18
C PRO A 170 -12.82 5.36 5.87
N MET A 171 -12.65 6.00 7.04
CA MET A 171 -13.76 6.72 7.71
C MET A 171 -14.21 7.94 6.91
N ILE A 172 -13.27 8.72 6.36
CA ILE A 172 -13.54 9.83 5.46
C ILE A 172 -14.32 9.33 4.25
N MET A 173 -13.85 8.25 3.62
CA MET A 173 -14.54 7.66 2.46
C MET A 173 -15.97 7.26 2.82
N ALA A 174 -16.17 6.61 3.98
CA ALA A 174 -17.49 6.23 4.45
C ALA A 174 -18.40 7.46 4.62
N TYR A 175 -17.91 8.57 5.19
CA TYR A 175 -18.70 9.80 5.34
C TYR A 175 -19.00 10.47 4.00
N VAL A 176 -18.04 10.57 3.08
CA VAL A 176 -18.25 11.15 1.74
C VAL A 176 -19.30 10.36 0.97
N LEU A 177 -19.19 9.03 0.94
CA LEU A 177 -20.13 8.16 0.23
C LEU A 177 -21.53 8.16 0.87
N ASN A 178 -21.63 8.47 2.17
CA ASN A 178 -22.91 8.68 2.86
C ASN A 178 -23.37 10.15 2.85
N GLN A 179 -22.65 11.04 2.16
CA GLN A 179 -22.95 12.48 2.04
C GLN A 179 -23.01 13.25 3.37
N ASP A 180 -22.33 12.75 4.41
CA ASP A 180 -22.12 13.49 5.66
C ASP A 180 -20.86 14.36 5.55
N PHE A 181 -21.00 15.43 4.77
CA PHE A 181 -19.88 16.30 4.38
C PHE A 181 -19.28 17.05 5.55
N ASP A 182 -20.05 17.37 6.59
CA ASP A 182 -19.54 18.04 7.78
C ASP A 182 -18.53 17.15 8.51
N GLN A 183 -18.86 15.87 8.70
CA GLN A 183 -17.93 14.91 9.30
C GLN A 183 -16.75 14.60 8.39
N ALA A 184 -17.00 14.42 7.08
CA ALA A 184 -15.95 14.18 6.11
C ALA A 184 -14.92 15.32 6.11
N ASN A 185 -15.36 16.58 5.99
CA ASN A 185 -14.49 17.76 5.94
C ASN A 185 -13.66 17.93 7.22
N ARG A 186 -14.26 17.65 8.38
CA ARG A 186 -13.55 17.66 9.66
C ARG A 186 -12.42 16.63 9.66
N LEU A 187 -12.70 15.39 9.23
CA LEU A 187 -11.70 14.33 9.22
C LEU A 187 -10.66 14.50 8.10
N ILE A 188 -11.01 15.02 6.92
CA ILE A 188 -10.04 15.34 5.86
C ILE A 188 -9.04 16.37 6.37
N LYS A 189 -9.53 17.43 7.03
CA LYS A 189 -8.66 18.44 7.63
C LYS A 189 -7.71 17.82 8.66
N HIS A 190 -8.24 17.02 9.58
CA HIS A 190 -7.43 16.38 10.62
C HIS A 190 -6.41 15.40 10.04
N LEU A 191 -6.81 14.59 9.05
CA LEU A 191 -5.89 13.69 8.34
C LEU A 191 -4.74 14.46 7.70
N TRP A 192 -5.04 15.59 7.04
CA TRP A 192 -4.00 16.45 6.47
C TRP A 192 -3.10 17.07 7.56
N GLU A 193 -3.62 17.42 8.74
CA GLU A 193 -2.83 17.96 9.85
C GLU A 193 -1.85 16.94 10.44
N ILE A 194 -2.27 15.68 10.61
CA ILE A 194 -1.40 14.62 11.16
C ILE A 194 -0.52 13.96 10.09
N ASN A 195 -0.96 13.96 8.83
CA ASN A 195 -0.24 13.38 7.71
C ASN A 195 -0.45 14.19 6.41
N PRO A 196 0.32 15.28 6.22
CA PRO A 196 0.22 16.11 5.02
C PRO A 196 0.57 15.37 3.72
N ALA A 197 1.21 14.20 3.80
CA ALA A 197 1.53 13.40 2.62
C ALA A 197 0.27 12.91 1.89
N ILE A 198 -0.92 12.98 2.49
CA ILE A 198 -2.19 12.67 1.84
C ILE A 198 -2.40 13.43 0.52
N THR A 199 -1.92 14.68 0.43
CA THR A 199 -2.02 15.49 -0.80
C THR A 199 -1.29 14.83 -1.97
N LYS A 200 -0.26 14.01 -1.71
CA LYS A 200 0.51 13.31 -2.74
C LYS A 200 -0.31 12.29 -3.52
N PHE A 201 -1.40 11.79 -2.95
CA PHE A 201 -2.30 10.83 -3.58
C PHE A 201 -3.46 11.50 -4.37
N PHE A 202 -3.61 12.82 -4.25
CA PHE A 202 -4.70 13.60 -4.88
C PHE A 202 -4.19 14.69 -5.83
N GLN A 203 -3.09 14.41 -6.54
CA GLN A 203 -2.41 15.38 -7.41
C GLN A 203 -2.98 15.46 -8.83
N SER A 204 -3.70 14.44 -9.30
CA SER A 204 -4.28 14.44 -10.64
C SER A 204 -5.59 15.24 -10.66
N THR A 205 -5.79 16.07 -11.68
CA THR A 205 -7.02 16.83 -11.85
C THR A 205 -8.18 15.99 -12.38
N GLU A 206 -7.89 14.84 -12.99
CA GLU A 206 -8.86 14.04 -13.74
C GLU A 206 -9.35 12.83 -12.94
N GLU A 207 -8.42 11.92 -12.63
CA GLU A 207 -8.74 10.63 -12.00
C GLU A 207 -7.69 10.22 -10.96
N PHE A 208 -8.06 9.24 -10.13
CA PHE A 208 -7.15 8.67 -9.13
C PHE A 208 -5.97 7.93 -9.78
N ASN A 209 -4.75 8.33 -9.43
CA ASN A 209 -3.54 7.71 -9.95
C ASN A 209 -3.03 6.59 -9.03
N GLN A 210 -3.39 5.34 -9.32
CA GLN A 210 -2.92 4.16 -8.58
C GLN A 210 -1.40 3.98 -8.55
N TYR A 211 -0.66 4.51 -9.54
CA TYR A 211 0.81 4.40 -9.54
C TYR A 211 1.45 5.17 -8.39
N SER A 212 0.79 6.24 -7.90
CA SER A 212 1.26 6.97 -6.72
C SER A 212 1.24 6.06 -5.48
N VAL A 213 0.23 5.19 -5.36
CA VAL A 213 0.13 4.20 -4.28
C VAL A 213 1.29 3.20 -4.37
N LEU A 214 1.49 2.61 -5.55
CA LEU A 214 2.52 1.59 -5.75
C LEU A 214 3.93 2.14 -5.52
N TYR A 215 4.19 3.40 -5.86
CA TYR A 215 5.47 4.06 -5.61
C TYR A 215 5.84 4.04 -4.12
N TYR A 216 4.92 4.47 -3.25
CA TYR A 216 5.14 4.47 -1.80
C TYR A 216 5.02 3.08 -1.16
N ALA A 217 4.22 2.18 -1.74
CA ALA A 217 4.08 0.81 -1.25
C ALA A 217 5.29 -0.08 -1.55
N ASN A 218 6.17 0.30 -2.47
CA ASN A 218 7.38 -0.47 -2.80
C ASN A 218 8.56 -0.20 -1.85
N ASP A 219 8.48 0.80 -0.97
CA ASP A 219 9.52 1.17 0.00
C ASP A 219 9.01 1.00 1.44
N LEU A 220 8.53 -0.20 1.78
CA LEU A 220 8.02 -0.49 3.14
C LEU A 220 9.11 -0.66 4.19
N ASP A 221 10.38 -0.74 3.78
CA ASP A 221 11.53 -0.78 4.69
C ASP A 221 11.63 0.49 5.54
N THR A 222 10.99 1.58 5.10
CA THR A 222 10.94 2.87 5.80
C THR A 222 9.58 3.16 6.44
N TYR A 223 8.72 2.15 6.63
CA TYR A 223 7.38 2.33 7.22
C TYR A 223 7.42 3.11 8.54
N ALA A 224 6.63 4.18 8.59
CA ALA A 224 6.37 4.94 9.80
C ALA A 224 4.86 5.16 9.97
N VAL A 225 4.43 5.35 11.21
CA VAL A 225 3.04 5.75 11.49
C VAL A 225 2.79 7.16 10.96
N ASN A 226 1.61 7.41 10.38
CA ASN A 226 1.23 8.71 9.81
C ASN A 226 2.24 9.24 8.77
N SER A 227 2.66 8.37 7.83
CA SER A 227 3.59 8.66 6.74
C SER A 227 2.97 8.42 5.35
N ALA A 228 3.73 8.64 4.28
CA ALA A 228 3.23 8.32 2.93
C ALA A 228 3.06 6.80 2.75
N GLU A 229 3.91 6.01 3.37
CA GLU A 229 3.93 4.55 3.34
C GLU A 229 2.71 3.97 4.08
N SER A 230 2.34 4.50 5.26
CA SER A 230 1.13 4.06 5.98
C SER A 230 -0.15 4.38 5.20
N LEU A 231 -0.20 5.53 4.54
CA LEU A 231 -1.27 5.86 3.60
C LEU A 231 -1.29 4.92 2.41
N ALA A 232 -0.13 4.61 1.83
CA ALA A 232 -0.03 3.71 0.69
C ALA A 232 -0.56 2.31 1.02
N VAL A 233 -0.20 1.76 2.18
CA VAL A 233 -0.76 0.49 2.67
C VAL A 233 -2.28 0.57 2.80
N THR A 234 -2.81 1.68 3.32
CA THR A 234 -4.26 1.87 3.43
C THR A 234 -4.93 1.98 2.05
N PHE A 235 -4.30 2.69 1.12
CA PHE A 235 -4.76 2.78 -0.26
C PHE A 235 -4.74 1.42 -0.97
N LEU A 236 -3.79 0.52 -0.69
CA LEU A 236 -3.84 -0.86 -1.22
C LEU A 236 -5.19 -1.53 -0.88
N ASP A 237 -5.68 -1.34 0.34
CA ASP A 237 -6.97 -1.88 0.76
C ASP A 237 -8.16 -1.17 0.08
N VAL A 238 -8.11 0.15 -0.14
CA VAL A 238 -9.30 0.94 -0.52
C VAL A 238 -9.29 1.55 -1.93
N MET A 239 -8.18 1.51 -2.67
CA MET A 239 -7.99 2.26 -3.92
C MET A 239 -9.02 1.94 -5.00
N SER A 240 -9.55 0.71 -5.03
CA SER A 240 -10.58 0.34 -6.01
C SER A 240 -11.78 1.29 -5.96
N LEU A 241 -12.17 1.79 -4.78
CA LEU A 241 -13.26 2.75 -4.65
C LEU A 241 -12.93 4.10 -5.29
N PHE A 242 -11.67 4.51 -5.27
CA PHE A 242 -11.24 5.76 -5.92
C PHE A 242 -11.18 5.60 -7.44
N THR A 243 -10.81 4.42 -7.93
CA THR A 243 -10.86 4.09 -9.37
C THR A 243 -12.29 3.97 -9.88
N GLU A 244 -13.22 3.48 -9.05
CA GLU A 244 -14.62 3.28 -9.41
C GLU A 244 -15.50 4.54 -9.19
N SER A 245 -15.04 5.50 -8.37
CA SER A 245 -15.81 6.68 -7.99
C SER A 245 -15.01 7.97 -8.16
N ASP A 246 -15.13 8.58 -9.34
CA ASP A 246 -14.62 9.94 -9.60
C ASP A 246 -15.15 10.95 -8.58
N TYR A 247 -16.41 10.78 -8.16
CA TYR A 247 -17.03 11.62 -7.14
C TYR A 247 -16.25 11.61 -5.82
N LEU A 248 -15.89 10.43 -5.32
CA LEU A 248 -15.14 10.28 -4.08
C LEU A 248 -13.76 10.93 -4.19
N TYR A 249 -13.05 10.66 -5.29
CA TYR A 249 -11.74 11.23 -5.57
C TYR A 249 -11.79 12.75 -5.62
N GLN A 250 -12.66 13.30 -6.48
CA GLN A 250 -12.76 14.73 -6.73
C GLN A 250 -13.25 15.50 -5.51
N TYR A 251 -14.14 14.92 -4.69
CA TYR A 251 -14.59 15.54 -3.45
C TYR A 251 -13.42 15.75 -2.47
N ILE A 252 -12.68 14.68 -2.17
CA ILE A 252 -11.56 14.75 -1.21
C ILE A 252 -10.47 15.65 -1.77
N ARG A 253 -10.12 15.51 -3.06
CA ARG A 253 -9.16 16.37 -3.74
C ARG A 253 -9.52 17.85 -3.64
N ALA A 254 -10.76 18.21 -3.95
CA ALA A 254 -11.21 19.61 -3.93
C ALA A 254 -11.11 20.22 -2.53
N TYR A 255 -11.33 19.43 -1.48
CA TYR A 255 -11.15 19.89 -0.10
C TYR A 255 -9.66 20.02 0.25
N LEU A 256 -8.83 19.05 -0.09
CA LEU A 256 -7.37 19.12 0.12
C LEU A 256 -6.74 20.30 -0.63
N TYR A 257 -7.20 20.61 -1.84
CA TYR A 257 -6.76 21.77 -2.62
C TYR A 257 -7.02 23.10 -1.90
N LYS A 258 -8.11 23.21 -1.14
CA LYS A 258 -8.39 24.40 -0.33
C LYS A 258 -7.45 24.51 0.87
N LEU A 259 -7.00 23.38 1.42
CA LEU A 259 -6.07 23.35 2.55
C LEU A 259 -4.63 23.61 2.13
N ASP A 260 -4.18 22.99 1.04
CA ASP A 260 -2.81 23.11 0.52
C ASP A 260 -2.77 23.26 -1.02
N PRO A 261 -3.13 24.44 -1.54
CA PRO A 261 -3.13 24.68 -2.98
C PRO A 261 -1.72 24.66 -3.57
N LYS A 262 -0.69 25.02 -2.78
CA LYS A 262 0.69 25.11 -3.27
C LYS A 262 1.25 23.73 -3.56
N GLN A 263 1.07 22.78 -2.64
CA GLN A 263 1.59 21.43 -2.81
C GLN A 263 0.91 20.71 -3.98
N ILE A 264 -0.42 20.85 -4.11
CA ILE A 264 -1.16 20.21 -5.21
C ILE A 264 -0.79 20.85 -6.56
N THR A 265 -0.76 22.18 -6.66
CA THR A 265 -0.39 22.88 -7.91
C THR A 265 1.05 22.60 -8.34
N ALA A 266 2.00 22.52 -7.39
CA ALA A 266 3.40 22.23 -7.70
C ALA A 266 3.55 20.84 -8.33
N THR A 267 2.81 19.84 -7.83
CA THR A 267 2.91 18.51 -8.38
C THR A 267 2.09 18.31 -9.66
N GLU A 268 0.94 18.96 -9.80
CA GLU A 268 0.22 19.05 -11.08
C GLU A 268 1.13 19.58 -12.19
N ARG A 269 1.83 20.70 -11.92
CA ARG A 269 2.80 21.26 -12.85
C ARG A 269 3.91 20.27 -13.18
N LEU A 270 4.42 19.53 -12.20
CA LEU A 270 5.45 18.52 -12.44
C LEU A 270 4.98 17.44 -13.42
N PHE A 271 3.79 16.86 -13.20
CA PHE A 271 3.23 15.82 -14.08
C PHE A 271 2.88 16.34 -15.47
N VAL A 272 2.21 17.50 -15.55
CA VAL A 272 1.90 18.17 -16.82
C VAL A 272 3.20 18.45 -17.57
N ASN A 273 4.23 18.99 -16.91
CA ASN A 273 5.50 19.27 -17.55
C ASN A 273 6.19 18.01 -18.05
N HIS A 274 6.09 16.86 -17.35
CA HIS A 274 6.66 15.60 -17.83
C HIS A 274 5.95 15.08 -19.09
N ALA A 275 4.62 15.09 -19.11
CA ALA A 275 3.84 14.68 -20.27
C ALA A 275 4.07 15.64 -21.45
N LYS A 276 3.99 16.95 -21.18
CA LYS A 276 4.21 18.01 -22.17
C LYS A 276 5.63 18.00 -22.72
N ALA A 277 6.65 17.72 -21.89
CA ALA A 277 8.03 17.59 -22.35
C ALA A 277 8.20 16.43 -23.36
N ARG A 278 7.46 15.32 -23.20
CA ARG A 278 7.46 14.22 -24.18
C ARG A 278 6.68 14.57 -25.45
N GLU A 279 5.62 15.36 -25.34
CA GLU A 279 4.90 15.86 -26.51
C GLU A 279 5.78 16.83 -27.32
N LEU A 280 6.48 17.73 -26.65
CA LEU A 280 7.25 18.80 -27.28
C LEU A 280 8.68 18.38 -27.69
N GLU A 281 9.18 17.23 -27.23
CA GLU A 281 10.54 16.81 -27.59
C GLU A 281 10.70 16.68 -29.10
N ASN A 282 11.83 17.19 -29.62
CA ASN A 282 12.11 17.24 -31.05
C ASN A 282 11.07 17.99 -31.90
N GLN A 283 10.23 18.85 -31.30
CA GLN A 283 9.25 19.67 -32.02
C GLN A 283 9.47 21.16 -31.84
N GLY A 284 9.12 21.96 -32.85
CA GLY A 284 9.15 23.43 -32.79
C GLY A 284 10.50 23.99 -32.32
N ILE A 285 10.46 24.85 -31.29
CA ILE A 285 11.67 25.44 -30.69
C ILE A 285 12.55 24.42 -29.96
N PHE A 286 12.02 23.22 -29.68
CA PHE A 286 12.69 22.10 -29.03
C PHE A 286 13.19 21.03 -30.03
N ALA A 287 13.27 21.35 -31.32
CA ALA A 287 13.87 20.45 -32.31
C ALA A 287 15.27 19.98 -31.88
N ASN A 288 15.52 18.66 -31.94
CA ASN A 288 16.75 18.01 -31.45
C ASN A 288 17.03 18.19 -29.94
N ILE A 289 16.01 18.50 -29.13
CA ILE A 289 16.09 18.58 -27.66
C ILE A 289 15.16 17.51 -27.08
N GLY A 290 15.74 16.54 -26.37
CA GLY A 290 14.97 15.45 -25.75
C GLY A 290 14.22 15.88 -24.48
N ALA A 291 13.16 15.16 -24.12
CA ALA A 291 12.26 15.49 -23.01
C ALA A 291 12.98 15.76 -21.68
N ARG A 292 14.10 15.08 -21.40
CA ARG A 292 14.91 15.32 -20.19
C ARG A 292 15.44 16.74 -20.05
N PHE A 293 15.63 17.45 -21.17
CA PHE A 293 16.08 18.85 -21.21
C PHE A 293 14.91 19.82 -21.42
N VAL A 294 13.82 19.37 -22.06
CA VAL A 294 12.60 20.18 -22.18
C VAL A 294 11.89 20.32 -20.83
N HIS A 295 11.88 19.27 -20.01
CA HIS A 295 11.20 19.25 -18.72
C HIS A 295 11.67 20.37 -17.76
N PRO A 296 12.98 20.57 -17.49
CA PRO A 296 13.43 21.68 -16.65
C PRO A 296 13.10 23.06 -17.22
N LEU A 297 12.99 23.21 -18.55
CA LEU A 297 12.58 24.47 -19.19
C LEU A 297 11.10 24.77 -18.86
N LEU A 298 10.22 23.77 -19.00
CA LEU A 298 8.81 23.90 -18.65
C LEU A 298 8.59 24.15 -17.14
N GLN A 299 9.41 23.55 -16.28
CA GLN A 299 9.39 23.84 -14.83
C GLN A 299 9.69 25.31 -14.51
N ASN A 300 10.45 25.98 -15.39
CA ASN A 300 10.75 27.40 -15.30
C ASN A 300 9.80 28.28 -16.14
N ASN A 301 8.69 27.72 -16.63
CA ASN A 301 7.70 28.39 -17.49
C ASN A 301 8.29 28.90 -18.82
N LEU A 302 9.24 28.15 -19.39
CA LEU A 302 9.87 28.45 -20.68
C LEU A 302 9.34 27.49 -21.76
N GLU A 303 8.21 27.83 -22.36
CA GLU A 303 7.52 26.98 -23.35
C GLU A 303 7.48 27.62 -24.75
N ALA A 304 7.26 28.94 -24.82
CA ALA A 304 7.14 29.67 -26.08
C ALA A 304 8.28 30.68 -26.27
N LEU A 305 8.49 31.13 -27.51
CA LEU A 305 9.53 32.11 -27.87
C LEU A 305 9.52 33.35 -26.96
N ASP A 306 8.33 33.85 -26.63
CA ASP A 306 8.15 35.03 -25.78
C ASP A 306 8.61 34.82 -24.33
N ASP A 307 8.65 33.57 -23.86
CA ASP A 307 9.11 33.26 -22.51
C ASP A 307 10.63 33.38 -22.41
N PHE A 308 11.34 32.88 -23.42
CA PHE A 308 12.79 32.99 -23.50
C PHE A 308 13.25 34.44 -23.71
N ALA A 309 12.43 35.28 -24.36
CA ALA A 309 12.71 36.70 -24.51
C ALA A 309 12.70 37.47 -23.17
N LYS A 310 12.18 36.87 -22.09
CA LYS A 310 12.13 37.47 -20.74
C LYS A 310 13.38 37.16 -19.91
N ILE A 311 14.20 36.20 -20.32
CA ILE A 311 15.39 35.74 -19.58
C ILE A 311 16.67 35.89 -20.40
N THR A 312 17.80 36.01 -19.72
CA THR A 312 19.14 36.04 -20.31
C THR A 312 19.70 34.63 -20.49
N GLU A 313 20.75 34.50 -21.29
CA GLU A 313 21.47 33.23 -21.46
C GLU A 313 22.09 32.74 -20.16
N LYS A 314 22.55 33.67 -19.31
CA LYS A 314 23.13 33.37 -18.00
C LYS A 314 22.08 32.80 -17.04
N GLU A 315 20.87 33.37 -17.03
CA GLU A 315 19.76 32.84 -16.23
C GLU A 315 19.32 31.46 -16.72
N LEU A 316 19.30 31.22 -18.04
CA LEU A 316 19.00 29.89 -18.59
C LEU A 316 20.01 28.83 -18.11
N LEU A 317 21.31 29.15 -18.13
CA LEU A 317 22.37 28.24 -17.74
C LEU A 317 22.46 28.00 -16.22
N GLN A 318 21.70 28.73 -15.41
CA GLN A 318 21.52 28.45 -13.98
C GLN A 318 20.44 27.40 -13.71
N ILE A 319 19.66 26.99 -14.72
CA ILE A 319 18.67 25.93 -14.57
C ILE A 319 19.38 24.58 -14.51
N ASP A 320 19.18 23.85 -13.41
CA ASP A 320 19.75 22.52 -13.22
C ASP A 320 19.40 21.57 -14.39
N GLY A 321 20.42 20.94 -14.95
CA GLY A 321 20.28 20.03 -16.09
C GLY A 321 20.30 20.72 -17.47
N ILE A 322 20.36 22.05 -17.53
CA ILE A 322 20.47 22.80 -18.79
C ILE A 322 21.92 23.24 -19.02
N GLY A 323 22.50 22.80 -20.14
CA GLY A 323 23.89 23.11 -20.49
C GLY A 323 24.03 23.93 -21.78
N PRO A 324 25.28 24.35 -22.11
CA PRO A 324 25.57 25.13 -23.31
C PRO A 324 25.09 24.49 -24.62
N ALA A 325 25.04 23.16 -24.69
CA ALA A 325 24.52 22.43 -25.84
C ALA A 325 23.02 22.68 -26.06
N THR A 326 22.24 22.74 -24.99
CA THR A 326 20.80 23.04 -25.05
C THR A 326 20.57 24.49 -25.45
N LEU A 327 21.33 25.43 -24.87
CA LEU A 327 21.31 26.86 -25.25
C LEU A 327 21.59 27.05 -26.75
N LYS A 328 22.62 26.39 -27.26
CA LYS A 328 22.98 26.44 -28.69
C LYS A 328 21.83 25.95 -29.57
N ARG A 329 21.22 24.80 -29.24
CA ARG A 329 20.09 24.24 -29.99
C ARG A 329 18.86 25.15 -29.96
N LEU A 330 18.53 25.73 -28.82
CA LEU A 330 17.42 26.69 -28.70
C LEU A 330 17.63 27.89 -29.64
N LYS A 331 18.85 28.45 -29.68
CA LYS A 331 19.20 29.55 -30.61
C LYS A 331 19.10 29.13 -32.08
N GLU A 332 19.63 27.95 -32.42
CA GLU A 332 19.53 27.38 -33.77
C GLU A 332 18.07 27.21 -34.20
N ASN A 333 17.18 26.92 -33.25
CA ASN A 333 15.74 26.79 -33.45
C ASN A 333 14.97 28.13 -33.37
N GLY A 334 15.68 29.27 -33.39
CA GLY A 334 15.07 30.60 -33.49
C GLY A 334 14.71 31.27 -32.16
N VAL A 335 15.09 30.69 -31.02
CA VAL A 335 14.90 31.32 -29.70
C VAL A 335 15.81 32.53 -29.53
N LYS A 336 15.24 33.65 -29.08
CA LYS A 336 15.96 34.87 -28.73
C LYS A 336 15.84 35.14 -27.23
N PHE A 337 16.96 35.48 -26.62
CA PHE A 337 17.05 35.79 -25.20
C PHE A 337 17.06 37.30 -24.98
N ARG A 338 16.68 37.73 -23.79
CA ARG A 338 16.87 39.11 -23.32
C ARG A 338 18.36 39.44 -23.38
N SER A 339 18.70 40.60 -23.94
CA SER A 339 20.06 41.13 -23.90
C SER A 339 20.50 41.33 -22.45
N GLU A 340 21.80 41.14 -22.18
CA GLU A 340 22.40 41.39 -20.87
C GLU A 340 22.33 42.86 -20.44
#